data_AF-A0A2S9FQW0-F1
#
_entry.id   AF-A0A2S9FQW0-F1
#
_cell.length_a   1.000
_cell.length_b   1.000
_cell.length_c   1.000
_cell.angle_alpha   90.00
_cell.angle_beta   90.00
_cell.angle_gamma   90.00
#
_symmetry.space_group_name_H-M   'P 1'
#
loop_
_entity.id
_entity.type
_entity.pdbx_description
1 polymer ?
#
loop_
_entity_poly.entity_id
_entity_poly.type
_entity_poly.pdbx_seq_one_letter_code
_entity_poly.pdbx_strand_id
1 'polypeptide(L)'
;LAMRQEVSVEMTLSAHDGRPVEVMITLSPIGDSVDLLVAVVVHDLTEIKHAQTEIRHLASHDPLTDLANRRQLTERLAVLAGQQDSARGLVALLYADVN
;
A
#
# COMPACT_ATOMS: atom_id res chain seq x y z
N LEU A 1 -22.89 24.81 -15.40
CA LEU A 1 -22.83 25.11 -13.95
C LEU A 1 -21.51 24.55 -13.44
N ALA A 2 -20.70 25.41 -12.82
CA ALA A 2 -19.29 25.18 -12.55
C ALA A 2 -19.03 24.02 -11.58
N MET A 3 -18.03 23.20 -11.91
CA MET A 3 -17.51 22.10 -11.10
C MET A 3 -16.77 22.70 -9.88
N ARG A 4 -17.54 23.07 -8.85
CA ARG A 4 -17.06 23.59 -7.55
C ARG A 4 -16.81 22.44 -6.58
N GLN A 5 -16.03 21.46 -7.02
CA GLN A 5 -15.70 20.30 -6.20
C GLN A 5 -14.22 20.33 -5.89
N GLU A 6 -13.87 20.09 -4.63
CA GLU A 6 -12.50 19.76 -4.26
C GLU A 6 -12.08 18.52 -5.04
N VAL A 7 -10.95 18.63 -5.75
CA VAL A 7 -10.39 17.52 -6.50
C VAL A 7 -9.08 17.13 -5.84
N SER A 8 -8.99 15.89 -5.39
CA SER A 8 -7.78 15.29 -4.86
C SER A 8 -7.29 14.21 -5.80
N VAL A 9 -6.00 14.21 -6.11
CA VAL A 9 -5.37 13.24 -7.01
C VAL A 9 -4.01 12.83 -6.47
N GLU A 10 -3.72 11.54 -6.50
CA GLU A 10 -2.37 11.03 -6.28
C GLU A 10 -1.57 11.11 -7.58
N MET A 11 -0.37 11.66 -7.50
CA MET A 11 0.56 11.71 -8.64
C MET A 11 2.01 11.64 -8.18
N THR A 12 2.91 11.36 -9.11
CA THR A 12 4.36 11.44 -8.89
C THR A 12 4.87 12.79 -9.37
N LEU A 13 5.46 13.56 -8.46
CA LEU A 13 6.18 14.79 -8.77
C LEU A 13 7.70 14.55 -8.72
N SER A 14 8.46 15.43 -9.37
CA SER A 14 9.91 15.50 -9.19
C SER A 14 10.23 16.52 -8.12
N ALA A 15 10.97 16.11 -7.08
CA ALA A 15 11.55 17.02 -6.11
C ALA A 15 12.64 17.90 -6.76
N HIS A 16 13.07 18.95 -6.06
CA HIS A 16 14.09 19.89 -6.55
C HIS A 16 15.44 19.23 -6.91
N ASP A 17 15.73 18.08 -6.31
CA ASP A 17 16.91 17.24 -6.54
C ASP A 17 16.71 16.21 -7.67
N GLY A 18 15.54 16.20 -8.31
CA GLY A 18 15.16 15.27 -9.38
C GLY A 18 14.61 13.92 -8.89
N ARG A 19 14.53 13.68 -7.59
CA ARG A 19 13.99 12.43 -7.05
C ARG A 19 12.46 12.37 -7.24
N PRO A 20 11.88 11.24 -7.67
CA PRO A 20 10.43 11.10 -7.73
C PRO A 20 9.83 11.01 -6.32
N VAL A 21 8.74 11.73 -6.09
CA VAL A 21 7.99 11.76 -4.83
C VAL A 21 6.52 11.54 -5.14
N GLU A 22 5.91 10.57 -4.48
CA GLU A 22 4.47 10.36 -4.56
C GLU A 22 3.76 11.36 -3.64
N VAL A 23 2.82 12.11 -4.21
CA VAL A 23 2.11 13.16 -3.48
C VAL A 23 0.61 13.04 -3.70
N MET A 24 -0.16 13.49 -2.71
CA MET A 24 -1.56 13.85 -2.88
C MET A 24 -1.62 15.34 -3.17
N ILE A 25 -2.21 15.73 -4.31
CA ILE A 25 -2.51 17.12 -4.62
C ILE A 25 -4.00 17.35 -4.45
N THR A 26 -4.36 18.27 -3.57
CA THR A 26 -5.73 18.73 -3.36
C THR A 26 -5.88 20.14 -3.92
N LEU A 27 -6.84 20.29 -4.84
CA LEU A 27 -7.22 21.55 -5.47
C LEU A 27 -8.58 21.99 -4.94
N SER A 28 -8.59 23.12 -4.21
CA SER A 28 -9.81 23.67 -3.60
C SER A 28 -10.06 25.08 -4.13
N PRO A 29 -11.16 25.33 -4.86
CA PRO A 29 -11.52 26.67 -5.28
C PRO A 29 -11.72 27.62 -4.08
N ILE A 30 -11.20 28.85 -4.16
CA ILE A 30 -11.34 29.88 -3.12
C ILE A 30 -12.21 31.03 -3.64
N GLY A 31 -13.25 31.39 -2.89
CA GLY A 31 -14.06 32.59 -3.11
C GLY A 31 -15.11 32.47 -4.23
N ASP A 32 -15.89 33.54 -4.40
CA ASP A 32 -16.98 33.67 -5.38
C ASP A 32 -16.68 34.74 -6.47
N SER A 33 -15.42 35.18 -6.58
CA SER A 33 -14.99 36.19 -7.55
C SER A 33 -14.96 35.66 -9.00
N VAL A 34 -14.96 36.59 -9.97
CA VAL A 34 -14.82 36.29 -11.41
C VAL A 34 -13.48 35.63 -11.73
N ASP A 35 -12.46 35.90 -10.92
CA ASP A 35 -11.16 35.23 -10.99
C ASP A 35 -11.20 33.88 -10.26
N LEU A 36 -10.78 32.82 -10.96
CA LEU A 36 -10.63 31.48 -10.39
C LEU A 36 -9.39 31.43 -9.50
N LEU A 37 -9.57 31.55 -8.19
CA LEU A 37 -8.55 31.28 -7.20
C LEU A 37 -8.63 29.82 -6.75
N VAL A 38 -7.48 29.15 -6.64
CA VAL A 38 -7.40 27.74 -6.21
C VAL A 38 -6.34 27.61 -5.13
N ALA A 39 -6.73 27.09 -3.95
CA ALA A 39 -5.80 26.59 -2.96
C ALA A 39 -5.22 25.28 -3.46
N VAL A 40 -3.90 25.16 -3.42
CA VAL A 40 -3.20 23.91 -3.74
C VAL A 40 -2.52 23.42 -2.48
N VAL A 41 -2.91 22.24 -2.01
CA VAL A 41 -2.22 21.53 -0.95
C VAL A 41 -1.50 20.34 -1.57
N VAL A 42 -0.19 20.23 -1.31
CA VAL A 42 0.62 19.10 -1.73
C VAL A 42 1.09 18.37 -0.49
N HIS A 43 0.65 17.12 -0.34
CA HIS A 43 1.04 16.27 0.78
C HIS A 43 1.97 15.17 0.27
N ASP A 44 3.19 15.10 0.80
CA ASP A 44 4.13 14.01 0.53
C ASP A 44 3.61 12.72 1.17
N LEU A 45 3.47 11.65 0.38
CA LEU A 45 2.94 10.36 0.82
C LEU A 45 4.04 9.37 1.21
N THR A 46 5.32 9.78 1.18
CA THR A 46 6.47 8.89 1.41
C THR A 46 6.34 8.15 2.76
N GLU A 47 6.20 8.89 3.86
CA GLU A 47 6.09 8.28 5.21
C GLU A 47 4.85 7.40 5.35
N ILE A 48 3.71 7.83 4.80
CA ILE A 48 2.46 7.08 4.84
C ILE A 48 2.62 5.75 4.11
N LYS A 49 3.22 5.74 2.93
CA LYS A 49 3.43 4.51 2.14
C LYS A 49 4.49 3.60 2.75
N HIS A 50 5.52 4.14 3.38
CA HIS A 50 6.47 3.35 4.16
C HIS A 50 5.78 2.66 5.34
N ALA A 51 4.99 3.39 6.12
CA ALA A 51 4.22 2.83 7.23
C ALA A 51 3.21 1.76 6.75
N GLN A 52 2.52 2.00 5.62
CA GLN A 52 1.63 0.99 5.02
C GLN A 52 2.38 -0.28 4.60
N THR A 53 3.59 -0.14 4.07
CA THR A 53 4.44 -1.26 3.69
C THR A 53 4.86 -2.06 4.91
N GLU A 54 5.29 -1.38 5.97
CA GLU A 54 5.66 -2.00 7.25
C GLU A 54 4.47 -2.72 7.90
N ILE A 55 3.29 -2.09 7.94
CA ILE A 55 2.06 -2.73 8.46
C ILE A 55 1.72 -3.99 7.65
N ARG A 56 1.80 -3.95 6.32
CA ARG A 56 1.58 -5.14 5.47
C ARG A 56 2.59 -6.24 5.76
N HIS A 57 3.84 -5.85 5.97
CA HIS A 57 4.92 -6.77 6.32
C HIS A 57 4.63 -7.45 7.66
N LEU A 58 4.38 -6.67 8.73
CA LEU A 58 4.04 -7.17 10.06
C LEU A 58 2.76 -8.01 10.10
N ALA A 59 1.78 -7.70 9.25
CA ALA A 59 0.57 -8.50 9.14
C ALA A 59 0.85 -9.90 8.56
N SER A 60 1.93 -10.08 7.78
CA SER A 60 2.26 -11.32 7.07
C SER A 60 3.52 -12.04 7.56
N HIS A 61 4.45 -11.34 8.22
CA HIS A 61 5.73 -11.87 8.68
C HIS A 61 5.87 -11.73 10.19
N ASP A 62 6.68 -12.61 10.78
CA ASP A 62 7.09 -12.56 12.17
C ASP A 62 8.21 -11.51 12.33
N PRO A 63 8.07 -10.52 13.24
CA PRO A 63 9.01 -9.41 13.35
C PRO A 63 10.39 -9.82 13.89
N LEU A 64 10.50 -10.98 14.55
CA LEU A 64 11.78 -11.46 15.08
C LEU A 64 12.61 -12.21 14.04
N THR A 65 11.95 -12.97 13.15
CA THR A 65 12.61 -13.87 12.20
C THR A 65 12.52 -13.44 10.75
N ASP A 66 11.68 -12.45 10.43
CA ASP A 66 11.34 -12.02 9.07
C ASP A 66 10.69 -13.12 8.20
N LEU A 67 10.36 -14.27 8.80
CA LEU A 67 9.70 -15.38 8.13
C LEU A 67 8.18 -15.16 8.09
N ALA A 68 7.50 -15.91 7.22
CA ALA A 68 6.04 -15.93 7.17
C ALA A 68 5.45 -16.25 8.55
N ASN A 69 4.56 -15.40 9.04
CA ASN A 69 3.89 -15.65 10.30
C ASN A 69 2.88 -16.79 10.19
N ARG A 70 2.34 -17.21 11.33
CA ARG A 70 1.38 -18.32 11.40
C ARG A 70 0.15 -18.12 10.51
N ARG A 71 -0.32 -16.88 10.38
CA ARG A 71 -1.47 -16.54 9.52
C ARG A 71 -1.12 -16.80 8.06
N GLN A 72 -0.01 -16.24 7.56
CA GLN A 72 0.43 -16.42 6.18
C GLN A 72 0.77 -17.90 5.86
N LEU A 73 1.37 -18.63 6.80
CA LEU A 73 1.61 -20.07 6.67
C LEU A 73 0.28 -20.84 6.47
N THR A 74 -0.71 -20.56 7.32
CA THR A 74 -2.02 -21.22 7.27
C THR A 74 -2.76 -20.91 5.97
N GLU A 75 -2.73 -19.66 5.52
CA GLU A 75 -3.33 -19.25 4.23
C GLU A 75 -2.68 -19.98 3.05
N ARG A 76 -1.35 -20.08 3.01
CA ARG A 76 -0.65 -20.84 1.97
C ARG A 76 -1.01 -22.32 2.00
N LEU A 77 -1.11 -22.94 3.18
CA LEU A 77 -1.53 -24.33 3.32
C LEU A 77 -2.96 -24.55 2.83
N ALA A 78 -3.89 -23.63 3.11
CA ALA A 78 -5.26 -23.71 2.63
C ALA A 78 -5.35 -23.64 1.09
N VAL A 79 -4.57 -22.75 0.46
CA VAL A 79 -4.46 -22.68 -1.01
C VAL A 79 -3.94 -23.99 -1.59
N LEU A 80 -2.87 -24.55 -1.01
CA LEU A 80 -2.30 -25.83 -1.46
C LEU A 80 -3.25 -27.01 -1.27
N ALA A 81 -4.00 -27.04 -0.16
CA ALA A 81 -5.01 -28.08 0.10
C ALA A 81 -6.20 -28.00 -0.87
N GLY A 82 -6.60 -26.79 -1.27
CA GLY A 82 -7.74 -26.54 -2.15
C GLY A 82 -7.52 -26.81 -3.65
N GLN A 83 -6.27 -26.91 -4.12
CA GLN A 83 -5.96 -27.20 -5.52
C GLN A 83 -6.24 -28.67 -5.85
N GLN A 84 -7.47 -29.03 -6.28
CA GLN A 84 -7.88 -30.43 -6.46
C GLN A 84 -7.63 -31.06 -7.84
N ASP A 85 -7.15 -30.36 -8.87
CA ASP A 85 -7.04 -30.98 -10.20
C ASP A 85 -5.64 -31.44 -10.64
N SER A 86 -5.51 -32.77 -10.60
CA SER A 86 -4.99 -33.68 -11.65
C SER A 86 -3.54 -33.64 -12.13
N ALA A 87 -2.69 -32.73 -11.65
CA ALA A 87 -1.23 -32.78 -11.92
C ALA A 87 -0.36 -32.58 -10.67
N ARG A 88 -0.88 -32.94 -9.48
CA ARG A 88 -0.33 -32.61 -8.16
C ARG A 88 1.10 -33.14 -7.94
N GLY A 89 2.02 -32.21 -7.66
CA GLY A 89 3.20 -32.50 -6.86
C GLY A 89 2.82 -32.79 -5.40
N LEU A 90 3.59 -33.64 -4.72
CA LEU A 90 3.44 -33.92 -3.30
C LEU A 90 3.78 -32.66 -2.47
N VAL A 91 2.96 -32.35 -1.46
CA VAL A 91 3.24 -31.30 -0.47
C VAL A 91 3.65 -31.96 0.85
N ALA A 92 4.76 -31.52 1.43
CA ALA A 92 5.22 -31.95 2.75
C ALA A 92 5.34 -30.73 3.68
N LEU A 93 4.97 -30.91 4.96
CA LEU A 93 5.13 -29.92 6.01
C LEU A 93 6.12 -30.46 7.06
N LEU A 94 7.17 -29.71 7.34
CA LEU A 94 8.14 -30.00 8.40
C LEU A 94 7.94 -29.00 9.54
N TYR A 95 7.85 -29.51 10.77
CA TYR A 95 7.86 -28.71 11.99
C TYR A 95 9.12 -29.07 12.78
N ALA A 96 9.90 -28.05 13.13
CA ALA A 96 11.10 -28.17 13.92
C ALA A 96 11.03 -27.17 15.07
N ASP A 97 11.44 -27.61 16.26
CA ASP A 97 11.44 -26.83 17.48
C ASP A 97 12.87 -26.77 18.02
N VAL A 98 13.34 -25.56 18.32
CA VAL A 98 14.69 -25.31 18.84
C VAL A 98 14.51 -24.74 20.24
N ASN A 99 14.62 -25.63 21.24
CA ASN A 99 14.70 -25.27 22.67
C ASN A 99 16.15 -25.02 23.10
#